data_AF-A0A152A231-F1
#
_entry.id   AF-A0A152A231-F1
#
_cell.length_a   1.000
_cell.length_b   1.000
_cell.length_c   1.000
_cell.angle_alpha   90.00
_cell.angle_beta   90.00
_cell.angle_gamma   90.00
#
_symmetry.space_group_name_H-M   'P 1'
#
loop_
_entity.id
_entity.type
_entity.pdbx_description
1 polymer ?
#
loop_
_entity_poly.entity_id
_entity_poly.type
_entity_poly.pdbx_seq_one_letter_code
_entity_poly.pdbx_strand_id
1 'polypeptide(L)' 'MKSILIVLLVFIALIGFIMAQNEIKCNEDYFNRAKYLEDRLKENHDYEAYERDLFTINAVLQSCLGSN' A
#
# COMPACT_ATOMS: atom_id res chain seq x y z
N MET A 1 -2.80 34.68 19.34
CA MET A 1 -1.63 34.07 18.66
C MET A 1 -1.41 32.60 19.02
N LYS A 2 -1.44 32.19 20.30
CA LYS A 2 -1.22 30.78 20.70
C LYS A 2 -2.28 29.77 20.19
N SER A 3 -3.56 30.15 20.11
CA SER A 3 -4.62 29.23 19.63
C SER A 3 -4.51 28.85 18.15
N ILE A 4 -4.01 29.74 17.29
CA ILE A 4 -3.85 29.45 15.86
C ILE A 4 -2.75 28.40 15.65
N LEU A 5 -1.69 28.47 16.45
CA LEU A 5 -0.59 27.51 16.40
C LEU A 5 -1.04 26.09 16.78
N ILE A 6 -1.90 25.96 17.79
CA ILE A 6 -2.43 24.66 18.23
C ILE A 6 -3.30 24.05 17.13
N VAL A 7 -4.17 24.85 16.51
CA VAL A 7 -5.02 24.39 15.40
C VAL A 7 -4.16 23.88 14.24
N LEU A 8 -3.10 24.61 13.88
CA LEU A 8 -2.17 24.21 12.82
C LEU A 8 -1.50 22.85 13.12
N LEU A 9 -1.02 22.66 14.35
CA LEU A 9 -0.36 21.42 14.77
C LEU A 9 -1.31 20.21 14.71
N VAL A 10 -2.59 20.40 15.10
CA VAL A 10 -3.61 19.36 15.00
C VAL A 10 -3.87 18.98 13.54
N PHE A 11 -3.96 19.95 12.63
CA PHE A 11 -4.12 19.67 11.19
C PHE A 11 -2.95 18.88 10.62
N ILE A 12 -1.71 19.23 10.96
CA ILE A 12 -0.51 18.49 10.51
C ILE A 12 -0.55 17.05 11.03
N ALA A 13 -0.89 16.85 12.31
CA ALA A 13 -0.99 15.51 12.90
C ALA A 13 -2.07 14.66 12.22
N LEU A 14 -3.23 15.25 11.89
CA LEU A 14 -4.32 14.56 11.19
C LEU A 14 -3.92 14.14 9.77
N ILE A 15 -3.23 15.02 9.03
CA ILE A 15 -2.73 14.69 7.69
C ILE A 15 -1.72 13.53 7.79
N GLY A 16 -0.79 13.58 8.76
CA GLY A 16 0.15 12.49 9.01
C GLY A 16 -0.53 11.16 9.32
N PHE A 17 -1.58 11.18 10.15
CA PHE A 17 -2.36 9.98 10.47
C PHE A 17 -3.06 9.39 9.25
N ILE A 18 -3.66 10.23 8.40
CA ILE A 18 -4.35 9.77 7.17
C ILE A 18 -3.35 9.14 6.20
N MET A 19 -2.18 9.75 6.01
CA MET A 19 -1.14 9.18 5.14
C MET A 19 -0.67 7.82 5.64
N ALA A 20 -0.39 7.69 6.94
CA ALA A 20 0.01 6.42 7.55
C ALA A 20 -1.06 5.32 7.39
N GLN A 21 -2.34 5.65 7.59
CA GLN A 21 -3.44 4.71 7.37
C GLN A 21 -3.53 4.25 5.91
N ASN A 22 -3.29 5.16 4.96
CA ASN A 22 -3.29 4.80 3.54
C ASN A 22 -2.13 3.85 3.20
N GLU A 23 -0.92 4.14 3.69
CA GLU A 23 0.25 3.27 3.47
C GLU A 23 0.04 1.87 4.07
N ILE A 24 -0.50 1.77 5.28
CA ILE A 24 -0.84 0.49 5.92
C ILE A 24 -1.81 -0.29 5.04
N LYS A 25 -2.89 0.35 4.58
CA LYS A 25 -3.89 -0.28 3.73
C LYS A 25 -3.32 -0.75 2.39
N CYS A 26 -2.46 0.07 1.75
CA CYS A 26 -1.79 -0.30 0.50
C CYS A 26 -0.94 -1.57 0.69
N ASN A 27 -0.15 -1.62 1.78
CA ASN A 27 0.69 -2.78 2.09
C ASN A 27 -0.14 -4.03 2.41
N GLU A 28 -1.20 -3.91 3.20
CA GLU A 28 -2.10 -5.04 3.50
C GLU A 28 -2.72 -5.64 2.24
N ASP A 29 -3.22 -4.81 1.31
CA ASP A 29 -3.79 -5.28 0.05
C ASP A 29 -2.72 -5.97 -0.82
N TYR A 30 -1.51 -5.42 -0.88
CA TYR A 30 -0.39 -6.06 -1.59
C TYR A 30 -0.07 -7.44 -1.02
N PHE A 31 0.10 -7.58 0.29
CA PHE A 31 0.44 -8.87 0.91
C PHE A 31 -0.68 -9.89 0.73
N ASN A 32 -1.94 -9.49 0.85
CA ASN A 32 -3.08 -10.37 0.61
C ASN A 32 -3.11 -10.90 -0.82
N ARG A 33 -2.87 -10.04 -1.82
CA ARG A 33 -2.81 -10.44 -3.22
C ARG A 33 -1.59 -11.28 -3.54
N ALA A 34 -0.41 -10.91 -3.03
CA ALA A 34 0.82 -11.67 -3.23
C ALA A 34 0.68 -13.10 -2.69
N LYS A 35 0.08 -13.27 -1.51
CA LYS A 35 -0.23 -14.58 -0.94
C LYS A 35 -1.17 -15.38 -1.83
N TYR A 36 -2.24 -14.77 -2.34
CA TYR A 36 -3.15 -15.44 -3.28
C TYR A 36 -2.44 -15.90 -4.56
N LEU A 37 -1.51 -15.10 -5.09
CA LEU A 37 -0.69 -15.50 -6.24
C LEU A 37 0.24 -16.66 -5.90
N GLU A 38 0.85 -16.65 -4.72
CA GLU A 38 1.70 -17.74 -4.24
C GLU A 38 0.92 -19.05 -4.12
N ASP A 39 -0.31 -18.99 -3.58
CA ASP A 39 -1.19 -20.15 -3.47
C ASP A 39 -1.59 -20.67 -4.86
N ARG A 40 -1.92 -19.77 -5.81
CA ARG A 40 -2.17 -20.15 -7.22
C ARG A 40 -0.97 -20.76 -7.91
N LEU A 41 0.24 -20.28 -7.62
CA LEU A 41 1.48 -20.83 -8.17
C LEU A 41 1.72 -22.26 -7.66
N LYS A 42 1.46 -22.51 -6.38
CA LYS A 42 1.57 -23.86 -5.78
C LYS A 42 0.61 -24.86 -6.44
N GLU A 43 -0.58 -24.40 -6.85
CA GLU A 43 -1.59 -25.25 -7.49
C GLU A 43 -1.31 -25.49 -8.98
N ASN A 44 -0.95 -24.44 -9.73
CA ASN A 44 -0.90 -24.50 -11.20
C ASN A 44 0.52 -24.66 -11.76
N HIS A 45 1.55 -24.42 -10.95
CA HIS A 45 2.96 -24.41 -11.35
C HIS A 45 3.29 -23.48 -12.54
N ASP A 46 2.46 -22.46 -12.77
CA ASP A 46 2.65 -21.46 -13.82
C ASP A 46 3.43 -20.26 -13.30
N TYR A 47 4.76 -20.38 -13.37
CA TYR A 47 5.69 -19.36 -12.92
C TYR A 47 5.64 -18.08 -13.76
N GLU A 48 5.34 -18.18 -15.05
CA GLU A 48 5.30 -17.00 -15.95
C GLU A 48 4.07 -16.13 -15.63
N ALA A 49 2.91 -16.75 -15.41
CA ALA A 49 1.72 -16.02 -14.97
C ALA A 49 1.94 -15.39 -13.59
N TYR A 50 2.57 -16.11 -12.66
CA TYR A 50 2.89 -15.59 -11.33
C TYR A 50 3.79 -14.34 -11.40
N GLU A 51 4.88 -14.35 -12.17
CA GLU A 51 5.78 -13.20 -12.27
C GLU A 51 5.10 -11.97 -12.86
N ARG A 52 4.25 -12.16 -13.88
CA ARG A 52 3.48 -11.07 -14.51
C ARG A 52 2.47 -10.45 -13.55
N ASP A 53 1.75 -11.29 -12.81
CA ASP A 53 0.76 -10.85 -11.82
C ASP A 53 1.47 -10.15 -10.64
N LEU A 54 2.62 -10.69 -10.19
CA LEU A 54 3.44 -10.10 -9.12
C LEU A 54 3.99 -8.72 -9.52
N PHE A 55 4.49 -8.59 -10.74
CA PHE A 55 4.94 -7.29 -11.29
C PHE A 55 3.79 -6.27 -11.29
N THR A 56 2.60 -6.71 -11.70
CA THR A 56 1.41 -5.85 -11.75
C THR A 56 1.02 -5.35 -10.36
N ILE A 57 0.94 -6.24 -9.36
CA ILE A 57 0.56 -5.81 -8.01
C ILE A 57 1.65 -4.94 -7.35
N ASN A 58 2.92 -5.11 -7.71
CA ASN A 58 4.00 -4.24 -7.24
C ASN A 58 3.90 -2.84 -7.84
N ALA A 59 3.56 -2.71 -9.12
CA ALA A 59 3.29 -1.40 -9.74
C ALA A 59 2.09 -0.68 -9.09
N VAL A 60 1.04 -1.43 -8.75
CA VAL A 60 -0.10 -0.89 -8.00
C VAL A 60 0.32 -0.40 -6.61
N LEU A 61 1.17 -1.16 -5.90
CA LEU A 61 1.70 -0.75 -4.60
C LEU A 61 2.50 0.56 -4.71
N GLN A 62 3.42 0.68 -5.68
CA GLN A 62 4.20 1.89 -5.90
C GLN A 62 3.31 3.11 -6.18
N SER A 63 2.29 2.93 -7.02
CA SER A 63 1.30 3.98 -7.29
C SER A 63 0.48 4.35 -6.04
N CYS A 64 0.16 3.38 -5.19
CA CYS A 64 -0.61 3.58 -3.95
C CYS A 64 0.20 4.35 -2.89
N LEU A 65 1.49 4.07 -2.80
CA LEU A 65 2.44 4.75 -1.91
C LEU A 65 2.96 6.09 -2.49
N GLY A 66 2.59 6.45 -3.73
CA GLY A 66 3.07 7.66 -4.39
C GLY A 66 4.58 7.64 -4.70
N SER A 67 5.18 6.46 -4.82
CA SER A 67 6.62 6.25 -5.01
C SER A 67 7.06 6.22 -6.49
N ASN A 68 6.42 7.04 -7.34
CA ASN A 68 6.74 7.13 -8.78
C ASN A 68 8.02 7.91 -9.08
#